data_AF-A0AAV1CGF8-F1
#
_entry.id   AF-A0AAV1CGF8-F1
#
_cell.length_a   1.000
_cell.length_b   1.000
_cell.length_c   1.000
_cell.angle_alpha   90.00
_cell.angle_beta   90.00
_cell.angle_gamma   90.00
#
_symmetry.space_group_name_H-M   'P 1'
#
loop_
_entity.id
_entity.type
_entity.pdbx_description
1 polymer ?
#
loop_
_entity_poly.entity_id
_entity_poly.type
_entity_poly.pdbx_seq_one_letter_code
_entity_poly.pdbx_strand_id
1 'polypeptide(L)' 'MSSTFMGNSTSIQEMFRRVSEQFTMMFRRKAFLHWYSGEGMDEVEFTEVKVT' A
#
# COMPACT_ATOMS: atom_id res chain seq x y z
N MET A 1 5.96 4.77 35.81
CA MET A 1 7.04 5.12 34.87
C MET A 1 6.64 4.59 33.51
N SER A 2 6.59 5.42 32.47
CA SER A 2 6.30 4.99 31.10
C SER A 2 7.56 5.22 30.26
N SER A 3 7.85 4.30 29.34
CA SER A 3 8.94 4.40 28.38
C SER A 3 8.40 4.11 26.98
N THR A 4 8.80 4.91 26.00
CA THR A 4 8.43 4.75 24.59
C THR A 4 9.69 4.51 23.77
N PHE A 5 9.67 3.48 22.92
CA PHE A 5 10.78 3.14 22.03
C PHE A 5 10.48 3.59 20.60
N MET A 6 11.41 4.33 19.99
CA MET A 6 11.40 4.65 18.57
C MET A 6 12.55 3.92 17.89
N GLY A 7 12.24 2.77 17.28
CA GLY A 7 13.22 1.94 16.59
C GLY A 7 13.11 2.08 15.08
N ASN A 8 14.23 2.40 14.42
CA ASN A 8 14.37 2.27 12.97
C ASN A 8 15.03 0.92 12.66
N SER A 9 14.20 -0.09 12.41
CA SER A 9 14.62 -1.45 12.07
C SER A 9 14.16 -1.80 10.67
N THR A 10 15.03 -2.47 9.91
CA THR A 10 14.68 -2.99 8.58
C THR A 10 13.54 -4.02 8.63
N SER A 11 13.22 -4.58 9.79
CA SER A 11 12.07 -5.47 9.99
C SER A 11 10.72 -4.82 9.62
N ILE A 12 10.63 -3.49 9.56
CA ILE A 12 9.42 -2.79 9.10
C ILE A 12 9.03 -3.17 7.66
N GLN A 13 9.98 -3.62 6.84
CA GLN A 13 9.73 -4.09 5.47
C GLN A 13 8.73 -5.25 5.40
N GLU A 14 8.66 -6.10 6.43
CA GLU A 14 7.71 -7.21 6.45
C GLU A 14 6.26 -6.73 6.55
N MET A 15 6.03 -5.61 7.26
CA MET A 15 4.73 -4.98 7.35
C MET A 15 4.32 -4.40 5.99
N PHE A 16 5.22 -3.67 5.33
CA PHE A 16 4.98 -3.14 3.98
C PHE A 16 4.76 -4.26 2.95
N ARG A 17 5.47 -5.39 3.06
CA ARG A 17 5.26 -6.56 2.19
C ARG A 17 3.83 -7.09 2.30
N ARG A 18 3.30 -7.26 3.52
CA ARG A 18 1.92 -7.74 3.74
C ARG A 18 0.90 -6.78 3.14
N VAL A 19 1.10 -5.47 3.29
CA VAL A 19 0.22 -4.45 2.69
C VAL A 19 0.27 -4.54 1.16
N SER A 20 1.46 -4.65 0.57
CA SER A 20 1.65 -4.78 -0.87
C SER A 20 0.99 -6.03 -1.46
N GLU A 21 1.05 -7.17 -0.75
CA GLU A 21 0.37 -8.40 -1.15
C GLU A 21 -1.15 -8.24 -1.17
N GLN A 22 -1.74 -7.66 -0.11
CA GLN A 22 -3.18 -7.40 -0.03
C GLN A 22 -3.63 -6.42 -1.11
N PHE A 23 -2.89 -5.32 -1.29
CA PHE A 23 -3.14 -4.37 -2.36
C PHE A 23 -3.12 -5.04 -3.73
N THR A 24 -2.10 -5.86 -4.00
CA THR A 24 -1.99 -6.60 -5.27
C THR A 24 -3.19 -7.52 -5.51
N MET A 25 -3.69 -8.21 -4.48
CA MET A 25 -4.87 -9.06 -4.61
C MET A 25 -6.14 -8.27 -4.93
N MET A 26 -6.33 -7.10 -4.31
CA MET A 26 -7.47 -6.22 -4.56
C MET A 26 -7.39 -5.57 -5.95
N PHE A 27 -6.22 -5.03 -6.30
CA PHE A 27 -5.97 -4.37 -7.58
C PHE A 27 -6.15 -5.32 -8.76
N ARG A 28 -5.67 -6.57 -8.66
CA ARG A 28 -5.90 -7.62 -9.68
C ARG A 28 -7.38 -7.90 -9.94
N ARG A 29 -8.24 -7.70 -8.95
CA ARG A 29 -9.70 -7.89 -9.06
C ARG A 29 -10.43 -6.59 -9.40
N LYS A 30 -9.69 -5.49 -9.64
CA LYS A 30 -10.23 -4.13 -9.79
C LYS A 30 -11.19 -3.73 -8.66
N ALA A 31 -10.98 -4.29 -7.46
CA ALA A 31 -11.84 -4.02 -6.33
C ALA A 31 -11.69 -2.57 -5.88
N PHE A 32 -12.81 -1.87 -5.72
CA PHE A 32 -12.87 -0.47 -5.28
C PHE A 32 -12.18 0.57 -6.18
N LEU A 33 -11.62 0.18 -7.34
CA LEU A 33 -10.94 1.12 -8.26
C LEU A 33 -11.84 2.25 -8.76
N HIS A 34 -13.13 1.97 -8.96
CA HIS A 34 -14.10 2.95 -9.45
C HIS A 34 -14.23 4.20 -8.56
N TRP A 35 -13.99 4.07 -7.25
CA TRP A 35 -13.99 5.22 -6.33
C TRP A 35 -12.83 6.18 -6.64
N TYR A 36 -11.67 5.64 -7.00
CA TYR A 36 -10.48 6.43 -7.30
C TYR A 36 -10.52 7.01 -8.72
N SER A 37 -10.99 6.22 -9.70
CA SER A 37 -11.18 6.73 -11.06
C SER A 37 -12.28 7.80 -11.13
N GLY A 38 -13.29 7.73 -10.24
CA GLY A 38 -14.32 8.76 -10.10
C GLY A 38 -13.78 10.12 -9.65
N GLU A 39 -12.67 10.13 -8.91
CA GLU A 39 -11.95 11.33 -8.48
C GLU A 39 -10.86 11.78 -9.47
N GLY A 40 -10.73 11.09 -10.62
CA GLY A 40 -9.81 11.46 -11.70
C GLY A 40 -8.45 10.74 -11.68
N MET A 41 -8.28 9.71 -10.84
CA MET A 41 -7.04 8.92 -10.77
C MET A 41 -7.00 7.82 -11.83
N ASP A 42 -5.90 7.69 -12.57
CA ASP A 42 -5.72 6.65 -13.59
C ASP A 42 -5.18 5.32 -12.99
N GLU A 43 -5.54 4.19 -13.57
CA GLU A 43 -5.04 2.85 -13.20
C GLU A 43 -3.50 2.75 -13.32
N VAL A 44 -2.90 3.52 -14.23
CA VAL A 44 -1.43 3.57 -14.39
C VAL A 44 -0.73 4.15 -13.16
N GLU A 45 -1.35 5.13 -12.49
CA GLU A 45 -0.79 5.76 -11.29
C GLU A 45 -0.65 4.74 -10.14
N PHE A 46 -1.60 3.81 -10.01
CA PHE A 46 -1.50 2.70 -9.06
C PHE A 46 -0.35 1.73 -9.37
N THR A 47 -0.01 1.59 -10.65
CA THR A 47 1.07 0.70 -11.08
C THR A 47 2.44 1.34 -10.82
N GLU A 48 2.57 2.65 -11.01
CA GLU A 48 3.79 3.41 -10.74
C GLU A 48 4.14 3.42 -9.25
N VAL A 49 3.13 3.64 -8.38
CA VAL A 49 3.32 3.67 -6.92
C VAL A 49 3.73 2.30 -6.36
N LYS A 50 3.31 1.20 -6.98
CA LYS A 50 3.71 -0.14 -6.54
C LYS A 50 5.21 -0.44 -6.76
N VAL A 51 5.83 0.23 -7.73
CA VAL A 51 7.24 -0.01 -8.11
C VAL A 51 8.21 0.85 -7.29
N THR A 52 7.70 1.89 -6.62
CA THR A 52 8.47 2.81 -5.77
C THR A 52 8.50 2.30 -4.32
#